data_AF-A0A8S1NYJ1-F1
#
_entry.id   AF-A0A8S1NYJ1-F1
#
_cell.length_a   1.000
_cell.length_b   1.000
_cell.length_c   1.000
_cell.angle_alpha   90.00
_cell.angle_beta   90.00
_cell.angle_gamma   90.00
#
_symmetry.space_group_name_H-M   'P 1'
#
loop_
_entity.id
_entity.type
_entity.pdbx_description
1 polymer ?
#
loop_
_entity_poly.entity_id
_entity_poly.type
_entity_poly.pdbx_seq_one_letter_code
_entity_poly.pdbx_strand_id
1 'polypeptide(L)'
;MNLLEESSEQQNNPFTLDLQVNKNFLNIGFFILIYQINRLSKLVGGIFKPLQLLNFQKSRKLVKLFYERANTLLMLNYQEEALEQYNIAILKNNKLPDYYFNKAITLSKMNRLEEALNYYDIVISLLPLDSKSYINKGDDQIL
;
A
#
# COMPACT_ATOMS: atom_id res chain seq x y z
N MET A 1 -16.49 78.84 -5.08
CA MET A 1 -17.06 78.79 -3.71
C MET A 1 -18.43 78.14 -3.84
N ASN A 2 -18.71 76.90 -3.47
CA ASN A 2 -17.96 75.83 -2.83
C ASN A 2 -18.33 74.51 -3.54
N LEU A 3 -17.32 73.78 -3.98
CA LEU A 3 -17.36 72.35 -4.22
C LEU A 3 -16.32 71.78 -3.26
N LEU A 4 -16.62 70.67 -2.58
CA LEU A 4 -15.89 69.97 -1.51
C LEU A 4 -16.51 70.15 -0.12
N GLU A 5 -17.55 69.37 0.21
CA GLU A 5 -17.85 69.03 1.62
C GLU A 5 -18.84 67.84 1.80
N GLU A 6 -18.76 66.77 1.00
CA GLU A 6 -19.63 65.59 1.18
C GLU A 6 -18.90 64.23 1.23
N SER A 7 -17.61 64.18 1.52
CA SER A 7 -16.86 62.92 1.48
C SER A 7 -15.88 62.69 2.63
N SER A 8 -16.31 62.84 3.88
CA SER A 8 -15.44 62.50 5.03
C SER A 8 -16.14 62.02 6.30
N GLU A 9 -17.30 61.34 6.21
CA GLU A 9 -17.98 60.79 7.41
C GLU A 9 -18.20 59.27 7.40
N GLN A 10 -17.39 58.50 6.64
CA GLN A 10 -17.49 57.04 6.65
C GLN A 10 -16.30 56.28 7.22
N GLN A 11 -15.28 56.90 7.81
CA GLN A 11 -14.04 56.16 8.09
C GLN A 11 -13.53 56.10 9.54
N ASN A 12 -14.21 56.64 10.55
CA ASN A 12 -13.69 56.57 11.94
C ASN A 12 -14.77 56.27 12.99
N ASN A 13 -15.51 55.15 12.83
CA ASN A 13 -16.32 54.62 13.93
C ASN A 13 -15.52 53.51 14.66
N PRO A 14 -15.15 53.67 15.94
CA PRO A 14 -14.28 52.72 16.66
C PRO A 14 -14.84 51.29 16.69
N PHE A 15 -16.17 51.12 16.70
CA PHE A 15 -16.80 49.79 16.59
C PHE A 15 -16.61 49.13 15.22
N THR A 16 -16.58 49.93 14.14
CA THR A 16 -16.35 49.40 12.78
C THR A 16 -14.90 48.99 12.57
N LEU A 17 -13.95 49.72 13.20
CA LEU A 17 -12.54 49.36 13.21
C LEU A 17 -12.32 48.04 13.96
N ASP A 18 -12.89 47.87 15.16
CA ASP A 18 -12.78 46.62 15.94
C ASP A 18 -13.40 45.42 15.21
N LEU A 19 -14.55 45.60 14.54
CA LEU A 19 -15.18 44.55 13.74
C LEU A 19 -14.36 44.18 12.48
N GLN A 20 -13.76 45.16 11.79
CA GLN A 20 -12.88 44.89 10.64
C GLN A 20 -11.57 44.24 11.08
N VAL A 21 -10.98 44.72 12.16
CA VAL A 21 -9.75 44.18 12.75
C VAL A 21 -9.98 42.73 13.20
N ASN A 22 -11.09 42.44 13.90
CA ASN A 22 -11.44 41.09 14.32
C ASN A 22 -11.72 40.15 13.12
N LYS A 23 -12.43 40.62 12.08
CA LYS A 23 -12.62 39.87 10.83
C LYS A 23 -11.30 39.61 10.09
N ASN A 24 -10.39 40.58 10.07
CA ASN A 24 -9.07 40.43 9.46
C ASN A 24 -8.19 39.43 10.23
N PHE A 25 -8.22 39.46 11.56
CA PHE A 25 -7.52 38.47 12.39
C PHE A 25 -8.09 37.05 12.24
N LEU A 26 -9.42 36.92 12.18
CA LEU A 26 -10.09 35.65 11.87
C LEU A 26 -9.70 35.12 10.48
N ASN A 27 -9.64 35.99 9.47
CA ASN A 27 -9.19 35.63 8.13
C ASN A 27 -7.73 35.20 8.11
N ILE A 28 -6.83 35.96 8.74
CA ILE A 28 -5.40 35.60 8.84
C ILE A 28 -5.22 34.28 9.58
N GLY A 29 -5.93 34.09 10.71
CA GLY A 29 -5.92 32.83 11.46
C GLY A 29 -6.41 31.64 10.62
N PHE A 30 -7.45 31.84 9.81
CA PHE A 30 -7.96 30.83 8.89
C PHE A 30 -6.95 30.47 7.79
N PHE A 31 -6.26 31.45 7.20
CA PHE A 31 -5.20 31.19 6.22
C PHE A 31 -4.00 30.46 6.83
N ILE A 32 -3.60 30.82 8.05
CA ILE A 32 -2.54 30.12 8.79
C ILE A 32 -2.94 28.67 9.06
N LEU A 33 -4.19 28.44 9.46
CA LEU A 33 -4.71 27.10 9.71
C LEU A 33 -4.72 26.25 8.43
N ILE A 34 -5.22 26.78 7.31
CA ILE A 34 -5.19 26.10 6.01
C ILE A 34 -3.75 25.80 5.59
N TYR A 35 -2.84 26.76 5.74
CA TYR A 35 -1.43 26.55 5.42
C TYR A 35 -0.80 25.43 6.27
N GLN A 36 -1.10 25.38 7.57
CA GLN A 36 -0.62 24.31 8.44
C GLN A 36 -1.23 22.95 8.04
N ILE A 37 -2.52 22.89 7.72
CA ILE A 37 -3.19 21.65 7.25
C ILE A 37 -2.57 21.18 5.92
N ASN A 38 -2.33 22.09 4.98
CA ASN A 38 -1.70 21.78 3.69
C ASN A 38 -0.23 21.34 3.86
N ARG A 39 0.51 21.97 4.78
CA ARG A 39 1.88 21.57 5.11
C ARG A 39 1.92 20.18 5.74
N LEU A 40 1.02 19.92 6.70
CA LEU A 40 0.91 18.63 7.38
C LEU A 40 0.49 17.52 6.43
N SER A 41 -0.52 17.75 5.57
CA SER A 41 -0.93 16.75 4.57
C SER A 41 0.20 16.41 3.59
N LYS A 42 1.00 17.39 3.16
CA LYS A 42 2.18 17.16 2.29
C LYS A 42 3.29 16.39 3.03
N LEU A 43 3.53 16.70 4.30
CA LEU A 43 4.49 15.97 5.15
C LEU A 43 4.05 14.52 5.39
N VAL A 44 2.79 14.31 5.77
CA VAL A 44 2.21 12.98 5.98
C VAL A 44 2.26 12.18 4.69
N GLY A 45 1.85 12.75 3.55
CA GLY A 45 1.97 12.10 2.24
C GLY A 45 3.42 11.78 1.85
N GLY A 46 4.35 12.69 2.15
CA GLY A 46 5.78 12.52 1.92
C GLY A 46 6.42 11.40 2.76
N ILE A 47 5.95 11.17 3.99
CA ILE A 47 6.41 10.08 4.87
C ILE A 47 5.67 8.76 4.56
N PHE A 48 4.42 8.83 4.14
CA PHE A 48 3.58 7.67 3.92
C PHE A 48 4.10 6.76 2.80
N LYS A 49 4.52 7.32 1.65
CA LYS A 49 5.07 6.55 0.54
C LYS A 49 6.35 5.76 0.91
N PRO A 50 7.40 6.36 1.49
CA PRO A 50 8.57 5.60 1.93
C PRO A 50 8.25 4.62 3.06
N LEU A 51 7.32 4.95 3.98
CA LEU A 51 6.91 4.02 5.04
C LEU A 51 6.20 2.78 4.46
N GLN A 52 5.30 2.96 3.48
CA GLN A 52 4.68 1.86 2.76
C GLN A 52 5.72 1.00 2.03
N LEU A 53 6.67 1.61 1.33
CA LEU A 53 7.75 0.89 0.64
C LEU A 53 8.61 0.10 1.63
N LEU A 54 8.97 0.69 2.77
CA LEU A 54 9.73 0.03 3.81
C LEU A 54 8.96 -1.16 4.40
N ASN A 55 7.68 -0.98 4.70
CA ASN A 55 6.82 -2.06 5.20
C ASN A 55 6.65 -3.17 4.17
N PHE A 56 6.47 -2.82 2.90
CA PHE A 56 6.37 -3.77 1.79
C PHE A 56 7.68 -4.56 1.62
N GLN A 57 8.83 -3.90 1.63
CA GLN A 57 10.14 -4.55 1.54
C GLN A 57 10.40 -5.46 2.75
N LYS A 58 10.09 -4.99 3.96
CA LYS A 58 10.21 -5.78 5.19
C LYS A 58 9.33 -7.02 5.13
N SER A 59 8.07 -6.87 4.71
CA SER A 59 7.14 -7.98 4.50
C SER A 59 7.70 -8.98 3.48
N ARG A 60 8.16 -8.49 2.31
CA ARG A 60 8.75 -9.34 1.26
C ARG A 60 9.97 -10.12 1.75
N LYS A 61 10.86 -9.47 2.50
CA LYS A 61 12.04 -10.12 3.09
C LYS A 61 11.64 -11.18 4.11
N LEU A 62 10.60 -10.91 4.90
CA LEU A 62 10.05 -11.87 5.86
C LEU A 62 9.47 -13.10 5.17
N VAL A 63 8.72 -12.92 4.07
CA VAL A 63 8.20 -14.06 3.28
C VAL A 63 9.35 -14.92 2.72
N LYS A 64 10.36 -14.26 2.14
CA LYS A 64 11.54 -14.96 1.61
C LYS A 64 12.24 -15.78 2.70
N LEU A 65 12.36 -15.25 3.92
CA LEU A 65 12.99 -15.96 5.04
C LEU A 65 12.29 -17.29 5.36
N PHE A 66 10.95 -17.32 5.38
CA PHE A 66 10.20 -18.56 5.60
C PHE A 66 10.47 -19.60 4.51
N TYR A 67 10.53 -19.17 3.25
CA TYR A 67 10.85 -20.05 2.13
C TYR A 67 12.29 -20.62 2.23
N GLU A 68 13.30 -19.79 2.52
CA GLU A 68 14.68 -20.28 2.67
C GLU A 68 14.83 -21.23 3.86
N ARG A 69 14.10 -20.97 4.95
CA ARG A 69 14.03 -21.88 6.09
C ARG A 69 13.39 -23.21 5.70
N ALA A 70 12.32 -23.20 4.91
CA ALA A 70 11.68 -24.41 4.39
C ALA A 70 12.66 -25.25 3.55
N ASN A 71 13.40 -24.62 2.64
CA ASN A 71 14.43 -25.28 1.83
C ASN A 71 15.51 -25.93 2.72
N THR A 72 15.95 -25.20 3.75
CA THR A 72 16.96 -25.70 4.70
C THR A 72 16.45 -26.90 5.49
N LEU A 73 15.21 -26.85 5.98
CA LEU A 73 14.56 -27.96 6.69
C LEU A 73 14.43 -29.19 5.79
N LEU A 74 14.06 -28.99 4.53
CA LEU A 74 13.98 -30.07 3.55
C LEU A 74 15.35 -30.73 3.31
N MET A 75 16.43 -29.95 3.23
CA MET A 75 17.80 -30.48 3.11
C MET A 75 18.23 -31.29 4.34
N LEU A 76 17.69 -30.96 5.51
CA LEU A 76 17.91 -31.68 6.76
C LEU A 76 16.92 -32.84 6.98
N ASN A 77 16.08 -33.15 5.98
CA ASN A 77 15.05 -34.19 6.01
C ASN A 77 13.91 -33.97 7.03
N TYR A 78 13.73 -32.74 7.52
CA TYR A 78 12.57 -32.31 8.33
C TYR A 78 11.41 -31.90 7.40
N GLN A 79 10.76 -32.90 6.80
CA GLN A 79 9.84 -32.71 5.69
C GLN A 79 8.52 -32.04 6.11
N GLU A 80 7.94 -32.42 7.26
CA GLU A 80 6.68 -31.81 7.75
C GLU A 80 6.89 -30.34 8.17
N GLU A 81 7.98 -30.05 8.88
CA GLU A 81 8.33 -28.68 9.26
C GLU A 81 8.61 -27.81 8.04
N ALA A 82 9.21 -28.37 6.99
CA ALA A 82 9.37 -27.68 5.72
C ALA A 82 8.01 -27.32 5.09
N LEU A 83 7.03 -28.23 5.10
CA LEU A 83 5.67 -27.96 4.61
C LEU A 83 5.00 -26.82 5.39
N GLU A 84 5.16 -26.77 6.71
CA GLU A 84 4.64 -25.67 7.52
C GLU A 84 5.25 -24.32 7.11
N GLN A 85 6.57 -24.28 6.89
CA GLN A 85 7.23 -23.05 6.46
C GLN A 85 6.81 -22.62 5.05
N TYR A 86 6.61 -23.56 4.11
CA TYR A 86 6.03 -23.25 2.80
C TYR A 86 4.60 -22.71 2.92
N ASN A 87 3.77 -23.27 3.81
CA ASN A 87 2.42 -22.75 4.08
C ASN A 87 2.45 -21.30 4.53
N ILE A 88 3.35 -20.95 5.45
CA ILE A 88 3.49 -19.56 5.92
C ILE A 88 3.93 -18.65 4.76
N ALA A 89 4.90 -19.07 3.94
CA ALA A 89 5.36 -18.29 2.79
C ALA A 89 4.22 -18.04 1.78
N ILE A 90 3.44 -19.08 1.45
CA ILE A 90 2.29 -19.02 0.56
C ILE A 90 1.19 -18.09 1.11
N LEU A 91 0.85 -18.21 2.40
CA LEU A 91 -0.15 -17.35 3.05
C LEU A 91 0.23 -15.87 2.99
N LYS A 92 1.53 -15.56 3.00
CA LYS A 92 2.01 -14.16 2.92
C LYS A 92 2.18 -13.66 1.48
N ASN A 93 2.51 -14.55 0.54
CA ASN A 93 2.58 -14.23 -0.88
C ASN A 93 2.21 -15.45 -1.71
N ASN A 94 0.98 -15.44 -2.22
CA ASN A 94 0.40 -16.55 -2.98
C ASN A 94 0.66 -16.48 -4.50
N LYS A 95 1.45 -15.50 -4.96
CA LYS A 95 1.70 -15.25 -6.40
C LYS A 95 3.02 -15.83 -6.91
N LEU A 96 3.85 -16.40 -6.04
CA LEU A 96 5.15 -16.95 -6.42
C LEU A 96 5.03 -18.45 -6.67
N PRO A 97 5.19 -18.92 -7.93
CA PRO A 97 5.06 -20.34 -8.28
C PRO A 97 6.05 -21.23 -7.51
N ASP A 98 7.28 -20.73 -7.28
CA ASP A 98 8.35 -21.47 -6.60
C ASP A 98 7.94 -22.04 -5.24
N TYR A 99 7.08 -21.33 -4.50
CA TYR A 99 6.64 -21.76 -3.16
C TYR A 99 5.75 -23.00 -3.23
N TYR A 100 4.85 -23.03 -4.21
CA TYR A 100 3.99 -24.18 -4.45
C TYR A 100 4.77 -25.34 -5.06
N PHE A 101 5.70 -25.04 -5.96
CA PHE A 101 6.55 -26.04 -6.60
C PHE A 101 7.40 -26.82 -5.58
N ASN A 102 8.11 -26.12 -4.69
CA ASN A 102 8.91 -26.79 -3.67
C ASN A 102 8.06 -27.52 -2.62
N LYS A 103 6.86 -27.01 -2.32
CA LYS A 103 5.90 -27.73 -1.49
C LYS A 103 5.45 -29.04 -2.16
N ALA A 104 5.14 -29.01 -3.45
CA ALA A 104 4.77 -30.20 -4.23
C ALA A 104 5.90 -31.23 -4.29
N ILE A 105 7.15 -30.79 -4.45
CA ILE A 105 8.34 -31.66 -4.38
C ILE A 105 8.44 -32.30 -2.99
N THR A 106 8.27 -31.52 -1.93
CA THR A 106 8.32 -32.04 -0.55
C THR A 106 7.25 -33.10 -0.32
N LEU A 107 6.01 -32.85 -0.73
CA LEU A 107 4.91 -33.81 -0.67
C LEU A 107 5.20 -35.08 -1.49
N SER A 108 5.79 -34.93 -2.67
CA SER A 108 6.19 -36.06 -3.51
C SER A 108 7.24 -36.94 -2.81
N LYS A 109 8.23 -36.32 -2.14
CA LYS A 109 9.25 -37.04 -1.35
C LYS A 109 8.66 -37.79 -0.15
N MET A 110 7.52 -37.33 0.35
CA MET A 110 6.75 -37.98 1.43
C MET A 110 5.74 -39.01 0.90
N ASN A 111 5.74 -39.32 -0.39
CA ASN A 111 4.79 -40.21 -1.06
C ASN A 111 3.32 -39.72 -1.02
N ARG A 112 3.09 -38.42 -0.78
CA ARG A 112 1.77 -37.75 -0.80
C ARG A 112 1.49 -37.20 -2.20
N LEU A 113 1.43 -38.10 -3.18
CA LEU A 113 1.42 -37.76 -4.61
C LEU A 113 0.15 -37.00 -5.04
N GLU A 114 -1.03 -37.37 -4.55
CA GLU A 114 -2.29 -36.69 -4.89
C GLU A 114 -2.27 -35.22 -4.46
N GLU A 115 -1.77 -34.93 -3.26
CA GLU A 115 -1.63 -33.56 -2.78
C GLU A 115 -0.58 -32.79 -3.59
N ALA A 116 0.54 -33.44 -3.94
CA ALA A 116 1.57 -32.82 -4.76
C ALA A 116 1.03 -32.40 -6.14
N LEU A 117 0.22 -33.23 -6.79
CA LEU A 117 -0.41 -32.92 -8.08
C LEU A 117 -1.26 -31.64 -8.01
N ASN A 118 -2.09 -31.50 -6.97
CA ASN A 118 -2.89 -30.28 -6.78
C ASN A 118 -2.01 -29.01 -6.72
N TYR A 119 -0.84 -29.10 -6.09
CA TYR A 119 0.10 -27.96 -6.03
C TYR A 119 0.84 -27.73 -7.35
N TYR A 120 1.15 -28.78 -8.11
CA TYR A 120 1.70 -28.62 -9.46
C TYR A 120 0.71 -27.96 -10.41
N ASP A 121 -0.59 -28.27 -10.31
CA ASP A 121 -1.62 -27.59 -11.09
C ASP A 121 -1.68 -26.09 -10.78
N ILE A 122 -1.54 -25.72 -9.50
CA ILE A 122 -1.44 -24.31 -9.09
C ILE A 122 -0.20 -23.65 -9.72
N VAL A 123 0.96 -24.31 -9.72
CA VAL A 123 2.19 -23.78 -10.36
C VAL A 123 1.94 -23.49 -11.84
N ILE A 124 1.33 -24.43 -12.56
CA ILE A 124 1.02 -24.27 -13.99
C ILE A 124 0.09 -23.07 -14.21
N SER A 125 -0.92 -22.89 -13.35
CA SER A 125 -1.86 -21.76 -13.46
C SER A 125 -1.22 -20.38 -13.20
N LEU A 126 -0.13 -20.35 -12.42
CA LEU A 126 0.59 -19.11 -12.06
C LEU A 126 1.70 -18.75 -13.06
N LEU A 127 2.22 -19.72 -13.81
CA LEU A 127 3.21 -19.46 -14.84
C LEU A 127 2.53 -18.77 -16.03
N PRO A 128 3.02 -17.61 -16.49
CA PRO A 128 2.50 -17.00 -17.70
C PRO A 128 2.78 -17.94 -18.88
N LEU A 129 1.72 -18.47 -19.49
CA LEU A 129 1.75 -19.27 -20.71
C LEU A 129 2.23 -18.39 -21.88
N ASP A 130 3.54 -18.29 -22.05
CA ASP A 130 4.10 -17.64 -23.23
C ASP A 130 4.13 -18.64 -24.40
N SER A 131 2.98 -18.89 -25.02
CA SER A 131 2.88 -19.28 -26.43
C SER A 131 1.43 -19.30 -26.91
N LYS A 132 1.01 -18.17 -27.52
CA LYS A 132 -0.23 -17.94 -28.30
C LYS A 132 -1.52 -17.82 -27.49
N SER A 133 -2.04 -16.58 -27.41
CA SER A 133 -3.47 -16.17 -27.38
C SER A 133 -3.66 -15.05 -26.35
N TYR A 134 -3.41 -13.79 -26.71
CA TYR A 134 -4.51 -12.90 -27.08
C TYR A 134 -5.77 -13.66 -27.50
N ILE A 135 -6.75 -13.76 -26.60
CA ILE A 135 -8.19 -13.54 -26.86
C ILE A 135 -8.94 -13.63 -25.52
N ASN A 136 -9.41 -12.46 -25.08
CA ASN A 136 -10.58 -12.20 -24.23
C ASN A 136 -10.59 -12.73 -22.79
N LYS A 137 -10.10 -11.90 -21.86
CA LYS A 137 -10.75 -11.57 -20.58
C LYS A 137 -10.09 -10.34 -19.90
N GLY A 138 -9.69 -9.37 -20.72
CA GLY A 138 -9.65 -7.98 -20.28
C GLY A 138 -11.04 -7.42 -20.50
N ASP A 139 -11.57 -6.72 -19.50
CA ASP A 139 -12.88 -6.08 -19.44
C ASP A 139 -14.04 -7.00 -19.02
N ASP A 140 -14.20 -7.16 -17.70
CA ASP A 140 -15.49 -6.76 -17.13
C ASP A 140 -15.31 -6.14 -15.73
N GLN A 141 -15.42 -4.81 -15.73
CA GLN A 141 -15.90 -3.91 -14.67
C GLN A 141 -15.24 -3.90 -13.28
N ILE A 142 -14.37 -2.90 -13.08
CA ILE A 142 -14.48 -1.99 -11.93
C ILE A 142 -14.78 -0.60 -12.50
N LEU A 143 -16.05 -0.19 -12.41
CA LEU A 143 -16.48 1.20 -12.28
C LEU A 143 -16.89 1.42 -10.83
#